data_AF-A0A9P7K4H4-F1
#
_entry.id   AF-A0A9P7K4H4-F1
#
_cell.length_a   1.000
_cell.length_b   1.000
_cell.length_c   1.000
_cell.angle_alpha   90.00
_cell.angle_beta   90.00
_cell.angle_gamma   90.00
#
_symmetry.space_group_name_H-M   'P 1'
#
loop_
_entity.id
_entity.type
_entity.pdbx_description
1 polymer ?
#
loop_
_entity_poly.entity_id
_entity_poly.type
_entity_poly.pdbx_seq_one_letter_code
_entity_poly.pdbx_strand_id
1 'polypeptide(L)'
;MLTQPGSPEKRLATAVDLPPELLLKIFQEFFDASRSQKKYPLQLRLIDFLREVGDADAAELKELECLARIEREDRLRETDWSSEDIRSPTLFPAALARVCRTWQKALSICDVFWTRVVIYIDDPDYLEYTRYLEYSGELHITVAVMVRNEDAFLNSPEEEQHRTRKLIDAIAPHIPRCMTLSFEVTYTSSLPRIGTDFTLVAPQLQSLMLNASIPNGLPGFMDGTELVDYIFPALKHLEIDGYNFIELRTKGRRWLSQFSETTKSGKYHSLAVTHYRPIKDQNGQASDDFHIDLVAPLFELFGELTLDDVRFQSFGGLIPGEFRGSPESLKLRNLSSEFTAAMVHSYSAAFLTLYRCPLSEIVSISLCTLRLVEIDYPNFSDDLARLLFEWEGGSTLTIETCPGLDDTVLEVLGKTRKFLQATTLVSPMLSELDIVNCRGFNFSTLKRVVESRRLYITLKDIEQYFESDCFDISVVNGPVMDEEDRRWLKDYGQLGTIAHTPPT
;
A
#
# COMPACT_ATOMS: atom_id res chain seq x y z
N MET A 1 -13.87 44.66 -58.20
CA MET A 1 -13.02 44.35 -57.04
C MET A 1 -12.89 42.84 -56.96
N LEU A 2 -11.65 42.35 -57.07
CA LEU A 2 -11.29 40.96 -57.34
C LEU A 2 -11.42 40.10 -56.08
N THR A 3 -12.26 39.07 -56.12
CA THR A 3 -12.25 37.94 -55.19
C THR A 3 -11.02 37.08 -55.45
N GLN A 4 -10.09 37.00 -54.48
CA GLN A 4 -8.95 36.09 -54.57
C GLN A 4 -9.41 34.63 -54.43
N PRO A 5 -8.91 33.71 -55.29
CA PRO A 5 -9.20 32.29 -55.17
C PRO A 5 -8.41 31.67 -54.01
N GLY A 6 -9.10 30.76 -53.31
CA GLY A 6 -8.75 30.20 -52.01
C GLY A 6 -7.31 29.73 -51.84
N SER A 7 -6.71 30.17 -50.73
CA SER A 7 -5.63 29.43 -50.10
C SER A 7 -6.14 28.02 -49.76
N PRO A 8 -5.42 26.94 -50.08
CA PRO A 8 -5.80 25.62 -49.61
C PRO A 8 -5.77 25.66 -48.09
N GLU A 9 -6.94 25.55 -47.46
CA GLU A 9 -7.02 25.20 -46.04
C GLU A 9 -6.21 23.93 -45.88
N LYS A 10 -5.01 24.05 -45.28
CA LYS A 10 -4.31 22.91 -44.71
C LYS A 10 -5.22 22.37 -43.61
N ARG A 11 -6.18 21.53 -43.99
CA ARG A 11 -6.87 20.65 -43.05
C ARG A 11 -5.76 19.84 -42.41
N LEU A 12 -5.43 20.17 -41.16
CA LEU A 12 -4.68 19.28 -40.30
C LEU A 12 -5.39 17.93 -40.42
N ALA A 13 -4.69 16.95 -40.99
CA ALA A 13 -5.19 15.59 -41.08
C ALA A 13 -5.70 15.24 -39.69
N THR A 14 -7.01 15.05 -39.57
CA THR A 14 -7.59 14.77 -38.27
C THR A 14 -7.12 13.38 -37.89
N ALA A 15 -6.89 13.13 -36.60
CA ALA A 15 -6.43 11.82 -36.11
C ALA A 15 -7.38 10.64 -36.49
N VAL A 16 -8.54 10.95 -37.05
CA VAL A 16 -9.53 10.02 -37.63
C VAL A 16 -9.06 9.42 -38.96
N ASP A 17 -8.13 10.08 -39.67
CA ASP A 17 -7.69 9.69 -41.02
C ASP A 17 -6.47 8.76 -41.03
N LEU A 18 -5.92 8.42 -39.85
CA LEU A 18 -4.77 7.52 -39.76
C LEU A 18 -5.21 6.06 -40.01
N PRO A 19 -4.48 5.31 -40.86
CA PRO A 19 -4.66 3.87 -40.98
C PRO A 19 -4.54 3.17 -39.61
N PRO A 20 -5.33 2.12 -39.33
CA PRO A 20 -5.29 1.38 -38.06
C PRO A 20 -3.88 0.92 -37.67
N GLU A 21 -3.02 0.62 -38.64
CA GLU A 21 -1.65 0.17 -38.44
C GLU A 21 -0.77 1.28 -37.84
N LEU A 22 -0.97 2.52 -38.29
CA LEU A 22 -0.26 3.67 -37.71
C LEU A 22 -0.79 4.00 -36.32
N LEU A 23 -2.11 3.87 -36.10
CA LEU A 23 -2.69 4.03 -34.77
C LEU A 23 -2.14 3.00 -33.78
N LEU A 24 -2.05 1.73 -34.18
CA LEU A 24 -1.49 0.66 -33.34
C LEU A 24 -0.02 0.92 -32.97
N LYS A 25 0.80 1.43 -33.91
CA LYS A 25 2.19 1.84 -33.59
C LYS A 25 2.23 2.98 -32.59
N ILE A 26 1.37 3.98 -32.74
CA ILE A 26 1.27 5.08 -31.77
C ILE A 26 0.85 4.55 -30.40
N PHE A 27 -0.17 3.69 -30.34
CA PHE A 27 -0.65 3.10 -29.09
C PHE A 27 0.39 2.22 -28.42
N GLN A 28 1.23 1.53 -29.19
CA GLN A 28 2.35 0.79 -28.64
C GLN A 28 3.33 1.70 -27.89
N GLU A 29 3.68 2.87 -28.46
CA GLU A 29 4.59 3.80 -27.78
C GLU A 29 4.00 4.29 -26.44
N PHE A 30 2.68 4.52 -26.39
CA PHE A 30 1.99 4.84 -25.13
C PHE A 30 2.00 3.66 -24.16
N PHE A 31 1.75 2.45 -24.64
CA PHE A 31 1.80 1.23 -23.84
C PHE A 31 3.20 1.04 -23.23
N ASP A 32 4.25 1.12 -24.03
CA ASP A 32 5.64 0.95 -23.58
C ASP A 32 6.06 2.05 -22.60
N ALA A 33 5.58 3.29 -22.79
CA ALA A 33 5.81 4.38 -21.86
C ALA A 33 5.09 4.19 -20.50
N SER A 34 3.97 3.47 -20.48
CA SER A 34 3.16 3.24 -19.27
C SER A 34 3.67 2.08 -18.41
N ARG A 35 4.70 1.34 -18.86
CA ARG A 35 5.22 0.12 -18.22
C ARG A 35 6.49 0.40 -17.41
N SER A 36 6.69 -0.35 -16.32
CA SER A 36 7.84 -0.15 -15.43
C SER A 36 9.18 -0.53 -16.07
N GLN A 37 9.19 -1.50 -17.00
CA GLN A 37 10.36 -1.88 -17.79
C GLN A 37 10.26 -1.37 -19.24
N LYS A 38 11.18 -0.48 -19.62
CA LYS A 38 11.18 0.25 -20.92
C LYS A 38 11.70 -0.54 -22.14
N LYS A 39 11.68 -1.88 -22.16
CA LYS A 39 12.28 -2.61 -23.30
C LYS A 39 11.58 -3.91 -23.66
N TYR A 40 10.61 -3.83 -24.58
CA TYR A 40 10.27 -4.97 -25.45
C TYR A 40 9.89 -4.50 -26.85
N PRO A 41 10.67 -4.83 -27.90
CA PRO A 41 10.24 -4.60 -29.27
C PRO A 41 9.13 -5.59 -29.67
N LEU A 42 8.13 -5.13 -30.43
CA LEU A 42 7.03 -5.90 -31.04
C LEU A 42 7.51 -6.95 -32.08
N GLN A 43 8.40 -7.87 -31.74
CA GLN A 43 8.85 -8.90 -32.67
C GLN A 43 7.68 -9.82 -33.06
N LEU A 44 6.84 -10.17 -32.08
CA LEU A 44 5.65 -11.02 -32.20
C LEU A 44 4.63 -10.63 -33.29
N ARG A 45 4.16 -9.37 -33.32
CA ARG A 45 3.14 -8.94 -34.31
C ARG A 45 3.74 -8.53 -35.66
N LEU A 46 5.04 -8.20 -35.68
CA LEU A 46 5.77 -8.03 -36.94
C LEU A 46 5.88 -9.36 -37.69
N ILE A 47 5.98 -10.49 -36.98
CA ILE A 47 6.03 -11.84 -37.58
C ILE A 47 4.73 -12.21 -38.28
N ASP A 48 3.58 -12.00 -37.63
CA ASP A 48 2.26 -12.27 -38.23
C ASP A 48 2.03 -11.41 -39.49
N PHE A 49 2.50 -10.17 -39.45
CA PHE A 49 2.47 -9.28 -40.62
C PHE A 49 3.46 -9.71 -41.73
N LEU A 50 4.70 -10.06 -41.40
CA LEU A 50 5.69 -10.56 -42.37
C LEU A 50 5.22 -11.86 -43.04
N ARG A 51 4.42 -12.67 -42.33
CA ARG A 51 3.76 -13.87 -42.84
C ARG A 51 2.67 -13.54 -43.86
N GLU A 52 1.94 -12.43 -43.68
CA GLU A 52 0.95 -11.94 -44.67
C GLU A 52 1.59 -11.32 -45.91
N VAL A 53 2.77 -10.70 -45.77
CA VAL A 53 3.50 -10.06 -46.90
C VAL A 53 4.30 -11.08 -47.72
N GLY A 54 4.52 -12.30 -47.21
CA GLY A 54 5.10 -13.42 -47.95
C GLY A 54 6.61 -13.34 -48.17
N ASP A 55 7.32 -12.52 -47.40
CA ASP A 55 8.72 -12.12 -47.68
C ASP A 55 9.75 -12.71 -46.69
N ALA A 56 9.33 -13.59 -45.79
CA ALA A 56 10.19 -14.17 -44.75
C ALA A 56 10.56 -15.64 -45.02
N ASP A 57 11.83 -15.99 -44.82
CA ASP A 57 12.32 -17.38 -44.88
C ASP A 57 11.65 -18.23 -43.79
N ALA A 58 11.29 -19.47 -44.12
CA ALA A 58 10.67 -20.43 -43.20
C ALA A 58 11.56 -20.74 -41.98
N ALA A 59 12.88 -20.63 -42.11
CA ALA A 59 13.82 -20.80 -41.00
C ALA A 59 13.77 -19.61 -40.02
N GLU A 60 13.79 -18.38 -40.53
CA GLU A 60 13.65 -17.15 -39.74
C GLU A 60 12.28 -17.10 -39.05
N LEU A 61 11.20 -17.46 -39.75
CA LEU A 61 9.85 -17.57 -39.19
C LEU A 61 9.79 -18.52 -38.00
N LYS A 62 10.49 -19.67 -38.05
CA LYS A 62 10.47 -20.67 -36.98
C LYS A 62 11.26 -20.23 -35.74
N GLU A 63 12.39 -19.56 -35.94
CA GLU A 63 13.18 -18.98 -34.84
C GLU A 63 12.41 -17.84 -34.17
N LEU A 64 11.81 -16.98 -34.98
CA LEU A 64 10.92 -15.91 -34.55
C LEU A 64 9.69 -16.43 -33.81
N GLU A 65 9.09 -17.56 -34.23
CA GLU A 65 7.99 -18.23 -33.50
C GLU A 65 8.41 -18.80 -32.14
N CYS A 66 9.66 -19.26 -32.02
CA CYS A 66 10.19 -19.77 -30.76
C CYS A 66 10.43 -18.61 -29.76
N LEU A 67 11.07 -17.54 -30.22
CA LEU A 67 11.27 -16.31 -29.46
C LEU A 67 9.93 -15.69 -29.07
N ALA A 68 9.00 -15.63 -30.02
CA ALA A 68 7.61 -15.24 -29.81
C ALA A 68 6.94 -16.05 -28.70
N ARG A 69 7.14 -17.37 -28.64
CA ARG A 69 6.52 -18.21 -27.60
C ARG A 69 7.10 -17.92 -26.21
N ILE A 70 8.42 -17.81 -26.11
CA ILE A 70 9.11 -17.48 -24.85
C ILE A 70 8.71 -16.07 -24.39
N GLU A 71 8.74 -15.11 -25.29
CA GLU A 71 8.33 -13.74 -25.04
C GLU A 71 6.84 -13.64 -24.69
N ARG A 72 5.99 -14.51 -25.24
CA ARG A 72 4.57 -14.60 -24.87
C ARG A 72 4.37 -15.16 -23.46
N GLU A 73 5.15 -16.17 -23.06
CA GLU A 73 5.13 -16.71 -21.69
C GLU A 73 5.64 -15.69 -20.67
N ASP A 74 6.66 -14.90 -21.01
CA ASP A 74 7.16 -13.82 -20.17
C ASP A 74 6.18 -12.63 -20.14
N ARG A 75 5.57 -12.25 -21.26
CA ARG A 75 4.51 -11.22 -21.34
C ARG A 75 3.27 -11.59 -20.53
N LEU A 76 2.91 -12.87 -20.45
CA LEU A 76 1.80 -13.35 -19.62
C LEU A 76 2.09 -13.19 -18.13
N ARG A 77 3.36 -13.10 -17.73
CA ARG A 77 3.79 -12.97 -16.33
C ARG A 77 4.04 -11.52 -15.93
N GLU A 78 4.46 -10.69 -16.86
CA GLU A 78 4.81 -9.29 -16.57
C GLU A 78 3.61 -8.38 -16.80
N THR A 79 2.77 -8.18 -15.78
CA THR A 79 1.68 -7.17 -15.79
C THR A 79 2.06 -5.92 -15.00
N ASP A 80 3.35 -5.74 -14.70
CA ASP A 80 3.82 -4.60 -13.93
C ASP A 80 3.66 -3.31 -14.75
N TRP A 81 2.69 -2.50 -14.31
CA TRP A 81 2.52 -1.13 -14.78
C TRP A 81 3.50 -0.23 -14.05
N SER A 82 3.87 0.89 -14.67
CA SER A 82 4.59 1.94 -13.94
C SER A 82 3.75 2.42 -12.76
N SER A 83 4.39 3.02 -11.77
CA SER A 83 3.75 3.55 -10.55
C SER A 83 2.92 4.82 -10.80
N GLU A 84 2.22 4.87 -11.94
CA GLU A 84 1.26 5.92 -12.29
C GLU A 84 0.10 5.96 -11.29
N ASP A 85 -0.44 7.15 -11.07
CA ASP A 85 -1.69 7.31 -10.34
C ASP A 85 -2.84 6.67 -11.13
N ILE A 86 -3.41 5.60 -10.57
CA ILE A 86 -4.54 4.84 -11.13
C ILE A 86 -5.83 5.67 -11.27
N ARG A 87 -5.90 6.84 -10.61
CA ARG A 87 -7.01 7.79 -10.71
C ARG A 87 -6.82 8.79 -11.85
N SER A 88 -5.66 8.78 -12.51
CA SER A 88 -5.39 9.71 -13.59
C SER A 88 -6.34 9.47 -14.78
N PRO A 89 -7.00 10.52 -15.31
CA PRO A 89 -7.86 10.39 -16.48
C PRO A 89 -7.08 10.13 -17.77
N THR A 90 -5.74 10.25 -17.73
CA THR A 90 -4.85 10.06 -18.89
C THR A 90 -4.30 8.64 -19.00
N LEU A 91 -4.76 7.70 -18.17
CA LEU A 91 -4.24 6.34 -18.17
C LEU A 91 -4.51 5.61 -19.48
N PHE A 92 -3.45 5.00 -20.00
CA PHE A 92 -3.53 4.03 -21.07
C PHE A 92 -4.18 2.74 -20.56
N PRO A 93 -5.08 2.08 -21.35
CA PRO A 93 -5.55 2.48 -22.69
C PRO A 93 -6.83 3.35 -22.67
N ALA A 94 -7.49 3.47 -21.52
CA ALA A 94 -8.84 4.04 -21.42
C ALA A 94 -8.94 5.48 -21.93
N ALA A 95 -7.93 6.32 -21.68
CA ALA A 95 -7.90 7.71 -22.17
C ALA A 95 -7.96 7.78 -23.70
N LEU A 96 -7.20 6.93 -24.39
CA LEU A 96 -7.15 6.89 -25.86
C LEU A 96 -8.42 6.26 -26.44
N ALA A 97 -8.98 5.25 -25.76
CA ALA A 97 -10.25 4.63 -26.17
C ALA A 97 -11.43 5.63 -26.15
N ARG A 98 -11.40 6.65 -25.27
CA ARG A 98 -12.43 7.68 -25.18
C ARG A 98 -12.35 8.76 -26.27
N VAL A 99 -11.25 8.83 -27.03
CA VAL A 99 -11.06 9.86 -28.07
C VAL A 99 -12.10 9.74 -29.19
N CYS A 100 -12.22 8.56 -29.78
CA CYS A 100 -13.26 8.26 -30.77
C CYS A 100 -13.45 6.75 -30.95
N ARG A 101 -14.57 6.35 -31.56
CA ARG A 101 -14.89 4.93 -31.83
C ARG A 101 -13.83 4.22 -32.68
N THR A 102 -13.17 4.92 -33.61
CA THR A 102 -12.11 4.34 -34.43
C THR A 102 -10.90 3.96 -33.59
N TRP A 103 -10.50 4.83 -32.65
CA TRP A 103 -9.39 4.59 -31.73
C TRP A 103 -9.71 3.45 -30.76
N GLN A 104 -10.92 3.45 -30.19
CA GLN A 104 -11.40 2.34 -29.35
C GLN A 104 -11.34 1.00 -30.08
N LYS A 105 -11.85 0.94 -31.32
CA LYS A 105 -11.80 -0.27 -32.15
C LYS A 105 -10.38 -0.70 -32.48
N ALA A 106 -9.49 0.23 -32.77
CA ALA A 106 -8.09 -0.08 -33.02
C ALA A 106 -7.41 -0.64 -31.76
N LEU A 107 -7.65 -0.04 -30.59
CA LEU A 107 -7.14 -0.55 -29.31
C LEU A 107 -7.70 -1.94 -28.95
N SER A 108 -8.97 -2.22 -29.26
CA SER A 108 -9.58 -3.53 -28.95
C SER A 108 -9.00 -4.69 -29.77
N ILE A 109 -8.20 -4.42 -30.82
CA ILE A 109 -7.48 -5.46 -31.58
C ILE A 109 -6.28 -6.02 -30.79
N CYS A 110 -5.82 -5.29 -29.77
CA CYS A 110 -4.64 -5.67 -28.99
C CYS A 110 -5.01 -5.93 -27.54
N ASP A 111 -5.18 -7.21 -27.22
CA ASP A 111 -5.48 -7.74 -25.88
C ASP A 111 -4.51 -7.25 -24.80
N VAL A 112 -3.21 -7.20 -25.11
CA VAL A 112 -2.17 -6.79 -24.16
C VAL A 112 -2.37 -5.37 -23.62
N PHE A 113 -3.03 -4.50 -24.39
CA PHE A 113 -3.33 -3.14 -23.96
C PHE A 113 -4.36 -3.10 -22.82
N TRP A 114 -5.19 -4.14 -22.69
CA TRP A 114 -6.30 -4.20 -21.75
C TRP A 114 -6.00 -5.03 -20.50
N THR A 115 -4.72 -5.24 -20.17
CA THR A 115 -4.32 -5.95 -18.94
C THR A 115 -4.47 -5.12 -17.67
N ARG A 116 -4.79 -3.81 -17.79
CA ARG A 116 -5.22 -2.94 -16.68
C ARG A 116 -6.56 -2.31 -17.03
N VAL A 117 -7.57 -2.60 -16.20
CA VAL A 117 -8.93 -2.08 -16.34
C VAL A 117 -9.29 -1.29 -15.09
N VAL A 118 -9.47 0.02 -15.25
CA VAL A 118 -9.93 0.92 -14.20
C VAL A 118 -11.39 1.29 -14.48
N ILE A 119 -12.27 1.02 -13.53
CA ILE A 119 -13.71 1.24 -13.62
C ILE A 119 -14.12 2.27 -12.57
N TYR A 120 -14.73 3.35 -13.03
CA TYR A 120 -15.25 4.41 -12.16
C TYR A 120 -16.75 4.21 -11.96
N ILE A 121 -17.20 3.88 -10.74
CA ILE A 121 -18.59 3.49 -10.47
C ILE A 121 -19.56 4.69 -10.48
N ASP A 122 -19.02 5.90 -10.32
CA ASP A 122 -19.71 7.18 -10.46
C ASP A 122 -19.87 7.63 -11.92
N ASP A 123 -19.19 7.00 -12.88
CA ASP A 123 -19.40 7.24 -14.31
C ASP A 123 -20.79 6.70 -14.72
N PRO A 124 -21.66 7.48 -15.40
CA PRO A 124 -22.96 6.98 -15.86
C PRO A 124 -22.85 5.75 -16.77
N ASP A 125 -21.73 5.61 -17.49
CA ASP A 125 -21.46 4.52 -18.42
C ASP A 125 -20.51 3.46 -17.80
N TYR A 126 -20.47 3.32 -16.47
CA TYR A 126 -19.57 2.41 -15.75
C TYR A 126 -19.62 0.93 -16.23
N LEU A 127 -20.75 0.49 -16.77
CA LEU A 127 -20.89 -0.85 -17.35
C LEU A 127 -20.20 -1.00 -18.72
N GLU A 128 -19.95 0.08 -19.46
CA GLU A 128 -19.25 -0.05 -20.74
C GLU A 128 -17.79 -0.49 -20.55
N TYR A 129 -17.20 -0.20 -19.38
CA TYR A 129 -15.85 -0.63 -19.02
C TYR A 129 -15.72 -2.14 -18.90
N THR A 130 -16.80 -2.88 -18.67
CA THR A 130 -16.74 -4.36 -18.57
C THR A 130 -16.40 -4.99 -19.91
N ARG A 131 -16.68 -4.32 -21.05
CA ARG A 131 -16.22 -4.76 -22.38
C ARG A 131 -14.70 -4.78 -22.49
N TYR A 132 -13.99 -3.97 -21.70
CA TYR A 132 -12.54 -3.97 -21.67
C TYR A 132 -11.98 -5.26 -21.04
N LEU A 133 -12.75 -5.87 -20.14
CA LEU A 133 -12.43 -7.21 -19.63
C LEU A 133 -12.46 -8.22 -20.78
N GLU A 134 -13.44 -8.15 -21.68
CA GLU A 134 -13.50 -9.03 -22.87
C GLU A 134 -12.32 -8.78 -23.82
N TYR A 135 -11.91 -7.53 -24.02
CA TYR A 135 -10.81 -7.19 -24.93
C TYR A 135 -9.47 -7.78 -24.50
N SER A 136 -9.26 -8.00 -23.20
CA SER A 136 -8.05 -8.64 -22.68
C SER A 136 -7.97 -10.16 -22.92
N GLY A 137 -9.03 -10.78 -23.44
CA GLY A 137 -9.06 -12.21 -23.78
C GLY A 137 -8.76 -13.10 -22.57
N GLU A 138 -7.76 -13.97 -22.70
CA GLU A 138 -7.32 -14.90 -21.65
C GLU A 138 -6.09 -14.40 -20.87
N LEU A 139 -5.65 -13.17 -21.12
CA LEU A 139 -4.50 -12.60 -20.43
C LEU A 139 -4.82 -12.38 -18.95
N HIS A 140 -3.77 -12.38 -18.13
CA HIS A 140 -3.90 -11.99 -16.74
C HIS A 140 -4.14 -10.49 -16.63
N ILE A 141 -5.03 -10.10 -15.71
CA ILE A 141 -5.51 -8.73 -15.61
C ILE A 141 -5.42 -8.13 -14.21
N THR A 142 -5.26 -6.81 -14.17
CA THR A 142 -5.45 -5.96 -13.01
C THR A 142 -6.76 -5.21 -13.16
N VAL A 143 -7.66 -5.36 -12.21
CA VAL A 143 -8.96 -4.67 -12.20
C VAL A 143 -9.03 -3.79 -10.96
N ALA A 144 -9.31 -2.50 -11.15
CA ALA A 144 -9.54 -1.55 -10.08
C ALA A 144 -10.91 -0.91 -10.26
N VAL A 145 -11.76 -1.03 -9.25
CA VAL A 145 -13.09 -0.42 -9.18
C VAL A 145 -13.02 0.70 -8.15
N MET A 146 -13.31 1.93 -8.55
CA MET A 146 -13.14 3.09 -7.66
C MET A 146 -14.21 4.16 -7.88
N VAL A 147 -14.31 5.09 -6.93
CA VAL A 147 -15.10 6.32 -7.05
C VAL A 147 -14.17 7.46 -7.42
N ARG A 148 -14.45 8.22 -8.49
CA ARG A 148 -13.64 9.38 -8.86
C ARG A 148 -14.00 10.62 -8.05
N ASN A 149 -15.29 10.89 -7.94
CA ASN A 149 -15.83 12.01 -7.18
C ASN A 149 -16.28 11.51 -5.81
N GLU A 150 -15.52 11.82 -4.76
CA GLU A 150 -15.81 11.42 -3.38
C GLU A 150 -17.22 11.83 -2.92
N ASP A 151 -17.77 12.90 -3.51
CA ASP A 151 -19.12 13.39 -3.20
C ASP A 151 -20.26 12.64 -3.92
N ALA A 152 -19.93 11.78 -4.90
CA ALA A 152 -20.93 11.19 -5.81
C ALA A 152 -22.00 10.36 -5.08
N PHE A 153 -21.62 9.69 -3.99
CA PHE A 153 -22.51 8.78 -3.27
C PHE A 153 -22.78 9.18 -1.81
N LEU A 154 -22.31 10.34 -1.34
CA LEU A 154 -22.41 10.74 0.08
C LEU A 154 -23.82 10.66 0.68
N ASN A 155 -24.86 10.69 -0.15
CA ASN A 155 -26.26 10.63 0.27
C ASN A 155 -27.03 9.42 -0.29
N SER A 156 -26.33 8.44 -0.89
CA SER A 156 -26.96 7.33 -1.64
C SER A 156 -26.17 6.02 -1.54
N PRO A 157 -25.97 5.45 -0.33
CA PRO A 157 -25.26 4.18 -0.15
C PRO A 157 -25.91 3.01 -0.91
N GLU A 158 -27.24 3.00 -1.01
CA GLU A 158 -27.98 1.97 -1.77
C GLU A 158 -27.66 2.02 -3.27
N GLU A 159 -27.45 3.21 -3.83
CA GLU A 159 -27.10 3.36 -5.23
C GLU A 159 -25.68 2.87 -5.51
N GLU A 160 -24.72 3.24 -4.66
CA GLU A 160 -23.34 2.75 -4.77
C GLU A 160 -23.30 1.23 -4.66
N GLN A 161 -24.02 0.66 -3.68
CA GLN A 161 -24.12 -0.77 -3.49
C GLN A 161 -24.70 -1.46 -4.73
N HIS A 162 -25.80 -0.94 -5.29
CA HIS A 162 -26.44 -1.50 -6.48
C HIS A 162 -25.52 -1.47 -7.71
N ARG A 163 -24.81 -0.35 -7.93
CA ARG A 163 -23.87 -0.23 -9.06
C ARG A 163 -22.68 -1.16 -8.89
N THR A 164 -22.10 -1.20 -7.70
CA THR A 164 -20.96 -2.07 -7.38
C THR A 164 -21.36 -3.53 -7.52
N ARG A 165 -22.58 -3.90 -7.11
CA ARG A 165 -23.10 -5.26 -7.29
C ARG A 165 -23.14 -5.70 -8.76
N LYS A 166 -23.67 -4.86 -9.64
CA LYS A 166 -23.67 -5.13 -11.09
C LYS A 166 -22.25 -5.30 -11.65
N LEU A 167 -21.27 -4.57 -11.13
CA LEU A 167 -19.88 -4.71 -11.54
C LEU A 167 -19.27 -6.02 -11.03
N ILE A 168 -19.53 -6.39 -9.78
CA ILE A 168 -19.09 -7.67 -9.22
C ILE A 168 -19.59 -8.82 -10.09
N ASP A 169 -20.88 -8.81 -10.47
CA ASP A 169 -21.47 -9.81 -11.35
C ASP A 169 -20.79 -9.86 -12.73
N ALA A 170 -20.40 -8.70 -13.28
CA ALA A 170 -19.72 -8.61 -14.57
C ALA A 170 -18.23 -9.01 -14.49
N ILE A 171 -17.57 -8.80 -13.34
CA ILE A 171 -16.16 -9.15 -13.12
C ILE A 171 -16.01 -10.63 -12.77
N ALA A 172 -17.02 -11.24 -12.11
CA ALA A 172 -16.96 -12.61 -11.62
C ALA A 172 -16.43 -13.65 -12.63
N PRO A 173 -16.84 -13.65 -13.92
CA PRO A 173 -16.31 -14.60 -14.91
C PRO A 173 -14.80 -14.45 -15.19
N HIS A 174 -14.21 -13.31 -14.85
CA HIS A 174 -12.81 -12.98 -15.11
C HIS A 174 -11.92 -13.10 -13.86
N ILE A 175 -12.48 -13.36 -12.68
CA ILE A 175 -11.72 -13.54 -11.43
C ILE A 175 -10.59 -14.59 -11.55
N PRO A 176 -10.76 -15.75 -12.22
CA PRO A 176 -9.71 -16.78 -12.30
C PRO A 176 -8.39 -16.31 -12.94
N ARG A 177 -8.45 -15.27 -13.78
CA ARG A 177 -7.27 -14.67 -14.44
C ARG A 177 -6.90 -13.29 -13.87
N CYS A 178 -7.57 -12.83 -12.82
CA CYS A 178 -7.19 -11.61 -12.13
C CYS A 178 -5.90 -11.85 -11.32
N MET A 179 -4.91 -10.97 -11.50
CA MET A 179 -3.71 -10.89 -10.67
C MET A 179 -3.90 -9.91 -9.52
N THR A 180 -4.53 -8.79 -9.80
CA THR A 180 -4.85 -7.76 -8.80
C THR A 180 -6.30 -7.39 -8.95
N LEU A 181 -7.01 -7.38 -7.83
CA LEU A 181 -8.38 -6.90 -7.76
C LEU A 181 -8.51 -5.89 -6.62
N SER A 182 -8.85 -4.66 -6.96
CA SER A 182 -9.06 -3.57 -6.00
C SER A 182 -10.48 -3.02 -6.10
N PHE A 183 -11.11 -2.83 -4.96
CA PHE A 183 -12.35 -2.07 -4.79
C PHE A 183 -12.09 -0.95 -3.79
N GLU A 184 -12.15 0.30 -4.26
CA GLU A 184 -12.06 1.52 -3.47
C GLU A 184 -13.41 2.24 -3.52
N VAL A 185 -14.27 1.94 -2.57
CA VAL A 185 -15.65 2.45 -2.51
C VAL A 185 -15.84 3.44 -1.37
N THR A 186 -16.97 4.13 -1.39
CA THR A 186 -17.37 5.05 -0.32
C THR A 186 -17.81 4.27 0.91
N TYR A 187 -18.66 3.25 0.75
CA TYR A 187 -19.29 2.54 1.87
C TYR A 187 -18.88 1.08 2.00
N THR A 188 -18.69 0.60 3.23
CA THR A 188 -18.39 -0.82 3.52
C THR A 188 -19.47 -1.76 2.98
N SER A 189 -20.74 -1.34 2.96
CA SER A 189 -21.84 -2.13 2.41
C SER A 189 -21.75 -2.39 0.90
N SER A 190 -20.96 -1.60 0.18
CA SER A 190 -20.78 -1.68 -1.27
C SER A 190 -19.68 -2.66 -1.67
N LEU A 191 -18.77 -2.99 -0.74
CA LEU A 191 -17.66 -3.91 -1.00
C LEU A 191 -18.15 -5.31 -1.39
N PRO A 192 -17.40 -6.03 -2.25
CA PRO A 192 -17.64 -7.43 -2.45
C PRO A 192 -17.36 -8.20 -1.15
N ARG A 193 -18.07 -9.30 -0.99
CA ARG A 193 -17.96 -10.22 0.13
C ARG A 193 -17.08 -11.39 -0.27
N ILE A 194 -15.95 -11.57 0.41
CA ILE A 194 -15.03 -12.69 0.13
C ILE A 194 -15.78 -14.03 0.17
N GLY A 195 -16.70 -14.17 1.13
CA GLY A 195 -17.42 -15.42 1.34
C GLY A 195 -18.62 -15.67 0.43
N THR A 196 -19.00 -14.77 -0.48
CA THR A 196 -20.12 -15.00 -1.41
C THR A 196 -19.85 -14.58 -2.85
N ASP A 197 -18.97 -13.61 -3.06
CA ASP A 197 -18.79 -13.00 -4.38
C ASP A 197 -17.59 -13.61 -5.14
N PHE A 198 -16.75 -14.34 -4.42
CA PHE A 198 -15.51 -14.94 -4.93
C PHE A 198 -15.60 -16.44 -5.06
N THR A 199 -16.76 -17.00 -5.44
CA THR A 199 -17.07 -18.45 -5.41
C THR A 199 -16.17 -19.36 -6.26
N LEU A 200 -15.15 -18.82 -6.92
CA LEU A 200 -14.25 -19.52 -7.82
C LEU A 200 -12.82 -19.54 -7.26
N VAL A 201 -12.05 -20.55 -7.71
CA VAL A 201 -10.60 -20.56 -7.53
C VAL A 201 -10.03 -19.38 -8.31
N ALA A 202 -9.33 -18.48 -7.61
CA ALA A 202 -8.57 -17.40 -8.25
C ALA A 202 -7.08 -17.73 -8.13
N PRO A 203 -6.57 -18.67 -8.95
CA PRO A 203 -5.24 -19.23 -8.77
C PRO A 203 -4.13 -18.20 -9.00
N GLN A 204 -4.43 -17.16 -9.79
CA GLN A 204 -3.47 -16.11 -10.16
C GLN A 204 -3.56 -14.86 -9.30
N LEU A 205 -4.53 -14.77 -8.38
CA LEU A 205 -4.77 -13.57 -7.59
C LEU A 205 -3.62 -13.38 -6.59
N GLN A 206 -2.80 -12.36 -6.82
CA GLN A 206 -1.66 -11.96 -5.99
C GLN A 206 -2.01 -10.84 -5.03
N SER A 207 -2.95 -9.96 -5.40
CA SER A 207 -3.36 -8.83 -4.58
C SER A 207 -4.88 -8.67 -4.58
N LEU A 208 -5.46 -8.63 -3.37
CA LEU A 208 -6.87 -8.35 -3.14
C LEU A 208 -6.97 -7.16 -2.19
N MET A 209 -7.60 -6.07 -2.64
CA MET A 209 -7.76 -4.83 -1.88
C MET A 209 -9.24 -4.45 -1.83
N LEU A 210 -9.86 -4.48 -0.65
CA LEU A 210 -11.26 -4.18 -0.41
C LEU A 210 -11.37 -3.04 0.60
N ASN A 211 -11.37 -1.81 0.09
CA ASN A 211 -11.28 -0.59 0.87
C ASN A 211 -12.56 0.24 0.77
N ALA A 212 -13.06 0.68 1.92
CA ALA A 212 -14.18 1.59 2.02
C ALA A 212 -13.81 2.79 2.90
N SER A 213 -14.24 3.98 2.50
CA SER A 213 -13.94 5.21 3.25
C SER A 213 -14.84 5.43 4.47
N ILE A 214 -16.10 4.96 4.39
CA ILE A 214 -17.14 5.17 5.38
C ILE A 214 -17.65 3.81 5.88
N PRO A 215 -17.42 3.46 7.16
CA PRO A 215 -18.05 2.30 7.76
C PRO A 215 -19.53 2.59 8.00
N ASN A 216 -20.42 1.92 7.26
CA ASN A 216 -21.88 2.08 7.39
C ASN A 216 -22.59 0.84 7.92
N GLY A 217 -21.83 -0.07 8.53
CA GLY A 217 -22.37 -1.20 9.27
C GLY A 217 -22.67 -2.42 8.40
N LEU A 218 -23.09 -3.48 9.09
CA LEU A 218 -23.21 -4.82 8.56
C LEU A 218 -24.61 -5.02 7.97
N PRO A 219 -24.74 -5.42 6.70
CA PRO A 219 -25.98 -6.02 6.26
C PRO A 219 -26.12 -7.31 7.06
N GLY A 220 -27.17 -7.38 7.91
CA GLY A 220 -27.30 -8.33 9.02
C GLY A 220 -26.70 -9.71 8.75
N PHE A 221 -25.96 -10.24 9.74
CA PHE A 221 -25.34 -11.56 9.67
C PHE A 221 -26.37 -12.57 9.18
N MET A 222 -26.28 -12.94 7.90
CA MET A 222 -27.15 -13.94 7.31
C MET A 222 -26.60 -15.29 7.79
N ASP A 223 -27.24 -15.83 8.82
CA ASP A 223 -27.07 -17.21 9.24
C ASP A 223 -27.31 -18.14 8.05
N GLY A 224 -26.31 -18.95 7.70
CA GLY A 224 -26.54 -20.18 6.94
C GLY A 224 -25.93 -20.29 5.54
N THR A 225 -24.88 -19.54 5.18
CA THR A 225 -24.11 -19.88 3.96
C THR A 225 -23.09 -20.98 4.25
N GLU A 226 -23.13 -22.04 3.45
CA GLU A 226 -22.20 -23.17 3.51
C GLU A 226 -20.74 -22.71 3.39
N LEU A 227 -19.84 -23.46 4.03
CA LEU A 227 -18.39 -23.24 3.92
C LEU A 227 -17.96 -23.45 2.47
N VAL A 228 -17.63 -22.37 1.76
CA VAL A 228 -17.05 -22.44 0.42
C VAL A 228 -15.53 -22.52 0.57
N ASP A 229 -14.91 -23.48 -0.13
CA ASP A 229 -13.46 -23.64 -0.16
C ASP A 229 -12.86 -22.61 -1.14
N TYR A 230 -12.54 -21.42 -0.64
CA TYR A 230 -11.79 -20.41 -1.39
C TYR A 230 -10.31 -20.78 -1.45
N ILE A 231 -9.70 -20.65 -2.64
CA ILE A 231 -8.29 -20.97 -2.86
C ILE A 231 -7.65 -19.80 -3.62
N PHE A 232 -6.83 -19.02 -2.90
CA PHE A 232 -5.99 -17.94 -3.40
C PHE A 232 -4.51 -18.30 -3.19
N PRO A 233 -3.98 -19.28 -3.94
CA PRO A 233 -2.69 -19.89 -3.65
C PRO A 233 -1.51 -18.96 -3.97
N ALA A 234 -1.72 -17.96 -4.85
CA ALA A 234 -0.72 -16.99 -5.27
C ALA A 234 -0.82 -15.66 -4.52
N LEU A 235 -1.72 -15.54 -3.53
CA LEU A 235 -1.95 -14.29 -2.82
C LEU A 235 -0.66 -13.84 -2.11
N LYS A 236 -0.37 -12.55 -2.14
CA LYS A 236 0.81 -11.93 -1.51
C LYS A 236 0.41 -10.74 -0.66
N HIS A 237 -0.58 -9.99 -1.15
CA HIS A 237 -1.09 -8.78 -0.53
C HIS A 237 -2.59 -8.92 -0.30
N LEU A 238 -3.02 -8.74 0.94
CA LEU A 238 -4.43 -8.75 1.31
C LEU A 238 -4.73 -7.49 2.09
N GLU A 239 -5.66 -6.68 1.60
CA GLU A 239 -6.17 -5.50 2.28
C GLU A 239 -7.69 -5.59 2.29
N ILE A 240 -8.28 -5.60 3.48
CA ILE A 240 -9.71 -5.85 3.65
C ILE A 240 -10.28 -5.02 4.81
N ASP A 241 -11.56 -4.72 4.72
CA ASP A 241 -12.28 -4.16 5.84
C ASP A 241 -12.51 -5.22 6.95
N GLY A 242 -12.88 -4.73 8.12
CA GLY A 242 -13.11 -5.58 9.28
C GLY A 242 -14.25 -6.57 9.08
N TYR A 243 -15.21 -6.26 8.20
CA TYR A 243 -16.28 -7.20 7.90
C TYR A 243 -15.79 -8.40 7.09
N ASN A 244 -15.10 -8.16 5.97
CA ASN A 244 -14.50 -9.22 5.18
C ASN A 244 -13.48 -10.01 6.00
N PHE A 245 -12.77 -9.36 6.92
CA PHE A 245 -11.90 -10.03 7.87
C PHE A 245 -12.65 -11.03 8.77
N ILE A 246 -13.80 -10.65 9.33
CA ILE A 246 -14.65 -11.56 10.12
C ILE A 246 -15.15 -12.72 9.25
N GLU A 247 -15.62 -12.43 8.04
CA GLU A 247 -16.13 -13.45 7.12
C GLU A 247 -15.04 -14.46 6.75
N LEU A 248 -13.85 -13.96 6.41
CA LEU A 248 -12.68 -14.75 6.10
C LEU A 248 -12.28 -15.65 7.27
N ARG A 249 -12.38 -15.17 8.50
CA ARG A 249 -12.05 -15.97 9.68
C ARG A 249 -13.09 -17.04 9.98
N THR A 250 -14.37 -16.68 9.90
CA THR A 250 -15.50 -17.55 10.25
C THR A 250 -15.68 -18.65 9.21
N LYS A 251 -15.57 -18.31 7.92
CA LYS A 251 -15.79 -19.24 6.80
C LYS A 251 -14.48 -19.79 6.20
N GLY A 252 -13.40 -19.03 6.23
CA GLY A 252 -12.11 -19.40 5.61
C GLY A 252 -11.15 -20.17 6.51
N ARG A 253 -11.61 -20.89 7.54
CA ARG A 253 -10.70 -21.67 8.42
C ARG A 253 -9.81 -22.64 7.65
N ARG A 254 -10.36 -23.29 6.62
CA ARG A 254 -9.61 -24.21 5.75
C ARG A 254 -8.54 -23.49 4.94
N TRP A 255 -8.87 -22.33 4.39
CA TRP A 255 -7.94 -21.48 3.67
C TRP A 255 -6.76 -21.08 4.57
N LEU A 256 -7.04 -20.64 5.81
CA LEU A 256 -6.00 -20.34 6.80
C LEU A 256 -5.12 -21.55 7.16
N SER A 257 -5.69 -22.75 7.27
CA SER A 257 -4.90 -23.96 7.53
C SER A 257 -4.10 -24.43 6.30
N GLN A 258 -4.65 -24.31 5.09
CA GLN A 258 -3.95 -24.66 3.87
C GLN A 258 -2.74 -23.75 3.64
N PHE A 259 -2.86 -22.48 4.07
CA PHE A 259 -1.78 -21.52 3.97
C PHE A 259 -0.54 -21.89 4.76
N SER A 260 -0.68 -22.28 6.03
CA SER A 260 0.47 -22.68 6.83
C SER A 260 1.21 -23.89 6.23
N GLU A 261 0.50 -24.73 5.46
CA GLU A 261 1.08 -25.88 4.78
C GLU A 261 1.75 -25.54 3.43
N THR A 262 1.18 -24.62 2.65
CA THR A 262 1.70 -24.26 1.32
C THR A 262 2.92 -23.35 1.37
N THR A 263 3.01 -22.47 2.37
CA THR A 263 4.09 -21.47 2.47
C THR A 263 5.35 -21.98 3.17
N LYS A 264 5.66 -23.27 3.08
CA LYS A 264 6.97 -23.79 3.54
C LYS A 264 8.18 -23.09 2.89
N SER A 265 7.96 -22.30 1.83
CA SER A 265 8.98 -21.53 1.11
C SER A 265 8.90 -19.99 1.22
N GLY A 266 7.92 -19.39 1.91
CA GLY A 266 7.91 -17.91 2.05
C GLY A 266 6.62 -17.35 2.65
N LYS A 267 6.77 -16.43 3.62
CA LYS A 267 5.65 -15.69 4.23
C LYS A 267 4.89 -14.88 3.16
N TYR A 268 3.61 -14.62 3.40
CA TYR A 268 2.90 -13.59 2.67
C TYR A 268 3.57 -12.24 2.90
N HIS A 269 3.43 -11.32 1.94
CA HIS A 269 4.10 -10.05 2.03
C HIS A 269 3.37 -9.11 2.99
N SER A 270 2.07 -8.88 2.78
CA SER A 270 1.34 -7.90 3.60
C SER A 270 -0.13 -8.24 3.85
N LEU A 271 -0.58 -8.00 5.09
CA LEU A 271 -1.98 -7.97 5.50
C LEU A 271 -2.32 -6.58 6.01
N ALA A 272 -3.40 -5.99 5.51
CA ALA A 272 -3.99 -4.77 6.03
C ALA A 272 -5.46 -5.00 6.41
N VAL A 273 -5.84 -4.59 7.62
CA VAL A 273 -7.22 -4.66 8.11
C VAL A 273 -7.67 -3.27 8.51
N THR A 274 -8.77 -2.81 7.93
CA THR A 274 -9.32 -1.47 8.14
C THR A 274 -10.71 -1.51 8.77
N HIS A 275 -11.07 -0.50 9.56
CA HIS A 275 -12.45 -0.26 10.04
C HIS A 275 -13.12 -1.43 10.78
N TYR A 276 -12.35 -2.29 11.46
CA TYR A 276 -12.90 -3.37 12.26
C TYR A 276 -13.59 -2.83 13.52
N ARG A 277 -14.86 -3.20 13.71
CA ARG A 277 -15.63 -2.87 14.91
C ARG A 277 -16.33 -4.10 15.44
N PRO A 278 -16.27 -4.37 16.76
CA PRO A 278 -16.94 -5.52 17.33
C PRO A 278 -18.44 -5.34 17.20
N ILE A 279 -19.11 -6.42 16.82
CA ILE A 279 -20.56 -6.44 16.68
C ILE A 279 -21.15 -6.46 18.08
N LYS A 280 -21.95 -5.45 18.38
CA LYS A 280 -22.80 -5.47 19.57
C LYS A 280 -24.06 -6.25 19.20
N ASP A 281 -24.45 -7.17 20.06
CA ASP A 281 -25.73 -7.86 20.00
C ASP A 281 -26.89 -6.88 20.18
N GLN A 282 -28.12 -7.39 20.11
CA GLN A 282 -29.34 -6.59 20.29
C GLN A 282 -29.42 -5.94 21.68
N ASN A 283 -28.72 -6.48 22.67
CA ASN A 283 -28.64 -5.95 24.03
C ASN A 283 -27.54 -4.89 24.19
N GLY A 284 -26.82 -4.56 23.10
CA GLY A 284 -25.66 -3.69 23.14
C GLY A 284 -24.42 -4.34 23.77
N GLN A 285 -24.52 -5.62 24.15
CA GLN A 285 -23.39 -6.42 24.57
C GLN A 285 -22.65 -6.84 23.32
N ALA A 286 -21.43 -6.34 23.22
CA ALA A 286 -20.34 -7.10 22.66
C ALA A 286 -20.61 -8.62 22.57
N SER A 287 -20.67 -9.20 21.37
CA SER A 287 -20.53 -10.65 21.27
C SER A 287 -19.14 -10.99 21.82
N ASP A 288 -19.11 -11.74 22.92
CA ASP A 288 -17.93 -12.00 23.76
C ASP A 288 -16.80 -12.77 23.04
N ASP A 289 -17.03 -13.27 21.82
CA ASP A 289 -16.12 -14.25 21.20
C ASP A 289 -15.02 -13.64 20.30
N PHE A 290 -14.98 -12.32 20.12
CA PHE A 290 -14.00 -11.68 19.21
C PHE A 290 -12.76 -11.12 19.93
N HIS A 291 -11.87 -12.05 20.33
CA HIS A 291 -10.59 -11.76 20.97
C HIS A 291 -9.41 -11.61 19.98
N ILE A 292 -8.32 -11.00 20.44
CA ILE A 292 -7.04 -10.86 19.72
C ILE A 292 -6.49 -12.21 19.21
N ASP A 293 -6.86 -13.31 19.89
CA ASP A 293 -6.56 -14.68 19.49
C ASP A 293 -7.01 -15.02 18.06
N LEU A 294 -7.94 -14.21 17.50
CA LEU A 294 -8.40 -14.34 16.14
C LEU A 294 -7.43 -13.74 15.12
N VAL A 295 -6.64 -12.75 15.51
CA VAL A 295 -5.69 -12.06 14.64
C VAL A 295 -4.30 -12.68 14.75
N ALA A 296 -3.97 -13.26 15.90
CA ALA A 296 -2.66 -13.85 16.17
C ALA A 296 -2.18 -14.89 15.13
N PRO A 297 -2.99 -15.88 14.70
CA PRO A 297 -2.55 -16.85 13.70
C PRO A 297 -2.27 -16.21 12.34
N LEU A 298 -2.91 -15.08 12.04
CA LEU A 298 -2.66 -14.37 10.79
C LEU A 298 -1.30 -13.67 10.84
N PHE A 299 -0.90 -13.14 11.98
CA PHE A 299 0.37 -12.45 12.13
C PHE A 299 1.59 -13.34 11.93
N GLU A 300 1.44 -14.65 12.16
CA GLU A 300 2.48 -15.63 11.81
C GLU A 300 2.68 -15.76 10.30
N LEU A 301 1.63 -15.47 9.51
CA LEU A 301 1.61 -15.73 8.07
C LEU A 301 2.16 -14.56 7.24
N PHE A 302 2.10 -13.32 7.74
CA PHE A 302 2.47 -12.12 6.99
C PHE A 302 3.76 -11.48 7.51
N GLY A 303 4.62 -11.03 6.57
CA GLY A 303 5.80 -10.23 6.89
C GLY A 303 5.45 -8.82 7.35
N GLU A 304 4.46 -8.20 6.70
CA GLU A 304 3.95 -6.88 7.05
C GLU A 304 2.50 -6.95 7.53
N LEU A 305 2.20 -6.27 8.63
CA LEU A 305 0.85 -6.11 9.16
C LEU A 305 0.51 -4.64 9.28
N THR A 306 -0.66 -4.26 8.75
CA THR A 306 -1.28 -2.94 8.95
C THR A 306 -2.64 -3.07 9.61
N LEU A 307 -2.88 -2.31 10.68
CA LEU A 307 -4.16 -2.18 11.35
C LEU A 307 -4.59 -0.71 11.37
N ASP A 308 -5.77 -0.39 10.82
CA ASP A 308 -6.25 1.00 10.68
C ASP A 308 -7.71 1.17 11.15
N ASP A 309 -7.96 2.07 12.11
CA ASP A 309 -9.27 2.29 12.75
C ASP A 309 -9.94 0.97 13.19
N VAL A 310 -9.14 0.06 13.75
CA VAL A 310 -9.64 -1.20 14.31
C VAL A 310 -9.91 -1.05 15.80
N ARG A 311 -11.02 -1.61 16.26
CA ARG A 311 -11.44 -1.59 17.66
C ARG A 311 -11.64 -3.00 18.14
N PHE A 312 -10.96 -3.38 19.21
CA PHE A 312 -11.19 -4.64 19.90
C PHE A 312 -11.75 -4.33 21.28
N GLN A 313 -12.54 -5.25 21.83
CA GLN A 313 -13.01 -5.10 23.19
C GLN A 313 -11.85 -5.28 24.16
N SER A 314 -11.84 -4.49 25.22
CA SER A 314 -10.77 -4.45 26.21
C SER A 314 -10.44 -5.85 26.72
N PHE A 315 -9.14 -6.13 26.77
CA PHE A 315 -8.58 -7.30 27.43
C PHE A 315 -9.14 -7.33 28.86
N GLY A 316 -9.88 -8.37 29.24
CA GLY A 316 -10.32 -8.60 30.62
C GLY A 316 -9.17 -8.94 31.57
N GLY A 317 -8.05 -8.21 31.49
CA GLY A 317 -6.81 -8.44 32.23
C GLY A 317 -5.99 -9.65 31.77
N LEU A 318 -6.46 -10.42 30.79
CA LEU A 318 -5.68 -11.51 30.20
C LEU A 318 -4.64 -10.91 29.27
N ILE A 319 -3.40 -10.86 29.74
CA ILE A 319 -2.23 -10.70 28.89
C ILE A 319 -2.34 -11.81 27.84
N PRO A 320 -2.40 -11.48 26.54
CA PRO A 320 -2.48 -12.49 25.52
C PRO A 320 -1.33 -13.48 25.71
N GLY A 321 -1.64 -14.78 25.65
CA GLY A 321 -0.60 -15.80 25.76
C GLY A 321 0.50 -15.52 24.73
N GLU A 322 1.76 -15.84 25.07
CA GLU A 322 2.92 -15.61 24.20
C GLU A 322 2.61 -15.99 22.76
N PHE A 323 2.37 -14.98 21.91
CA PHE A 323 2.09 -15.23 20.52
C PHE A 323 3.35 -15.75 19.87
N ARG A 324 3.22 -16.84 19.13
CA ARG A 324 4.30 -17.30 18.27
C ARG A 324 4.24 -16.42 17.03
N GLY A 325 5.40 -15.97 16.56
CA GLY A 325 5.48 -15.12 15.38
C GLY A 325 5.67 -13.64 15.67
N SER A 326 6.50 -13.04 14.83
CA SER A 326 6.84 -11.62 14.84
C SER A 326 6.77 -11.17 13.39
N PRO A 327 5.84 -10.26 13.03
CA PRO A 327 5.88 -9.65 11.71
C PRO A 327 7.21 -8.90 11.59
N GLU A 328 7.75 -8.84 10.38
CA GLU A 328 8.91 -8.00 10.11
C GLU A 328 8.53 -6.53 10.29
N SER A 329 7.34 -6.14 9.82
CA SER A 329 6.83 -4.77 9.87
C SER A 329 5.43 -4.71 10.47
N LEU A 330 5.25 -3.84 11.46
CA LEU A 330 3.98 -3.58 12.15
C LEU A 330 3.59 -2.11 11.99
N LYS A 331 2.46 -1.84 11.34
CA LYS A 331 1.92 -0.50 11.12
C LYS A 331 0.57 -0.38 11.84
N LEU A 332 0.49 0.51 12.80
CA LEU A 332 -0.71 0.77 13.59
C LEU A 332 -1.21 2.18 13.29
N ARG A 333 -2.48 2.34 12.94
CA ARG A 333 -3.07 3.62 12.53
C ARG A 333 -4.41 3.88 13.20
N ASN A 334 -4.60 5.09 13.73
CA ASN A 334 -5.88 5.55 14.29
C ASN A 334 -6.46 4.59 15.36
N LEU A 335 -5.60 4.00 16.20
CA LEU A 335 -6.00 3.04 17.22
C LEU A 335 -6.18 3.71 18.59
N SER A 336 -6.92 3.07 19.49
CA SER A 336 -6.99 3.52 20.89
C SER A 336 -5.67 3.31 21.60
N SER A 337 -5.43 4.03 22.70
CA SER A 337 -4.20 3.90 23.48
C SER A 337 -4.03 2.48 24.02
N GLU A 338 -5.09 1.89 24.57
CA GLU A 338 -5.07 0.57 25.19
C GLU A 338 -4.76 -0.51 24.15
N PHE A 339 -5.39 -0.41 22.96
CA PHE A 339 -5.17 -1.39 21.91
C PHE A 339 -3.78 -1.24 21.26
N THR A 340 -3.29 -0.01 21.09
CA THR A 340 -1.93 0.25 20.61
C THR A 340 -0.90 -0.38 21.55
N ALA A 341 -1.03 -0.13 22.86
CA ALA A 341 -0.14 -0.70 23.86
C ALA A 341 -0.17 -2.23 23.86
N ALA A 342 -1.37 -2.82 23.84
CA ALA A 342 -1.51 -4.27 23.79
C ALA A 342 -0.82 -4.88 22.56
N MET A 343 -0.97 -4.28 21.38
CA MET A 343 -0.30 -4.75 20.15
C MET A 343 1.22 -4.64 20.26
N VAL A 344 1.72 -3.51 20.75
CA VAL A 344 3.17 -3.27 20.91
C VAL A 344 3.79 -4.21 21.94
N HIS A 345 3.10 -4.53 23.03
CA HIS A 345 3.59 -5.49 24.03
C HIS A 345 3.47 -6.94 23.59
N SER A 346 2.48 -7.24 22.74
CA SER A 346 2.20 -8.60 22.28
C SER A 346 3.10 -9.06 21.14
N TYR A 347 3.63 -8.13 20.34
CA TYR A 347 4.41 -8.44 19.14
C TYR A 347 5.73 -7.71 19.12
N SER A 348 6.80 -8.46 18.90
CA SER A 348 8.06 -7.88 18.44
C SER A 348 7.99 -7.73 16.92
N ALA A 349 8.39 -6.57 16.40
CA ALA A 349 8.56 -6.35 14.98
C ALA A 349 9.91 -5.68 14.73
N ALA A 350 10.54 -5.94 13.59
CA ALA A 350 11.79 -5.26 13.23
C ALA A 350 11.53 -3.78 12.90
N PHE A 351 10.36 -3.47 12.34
CA PHE A 351 9.89 -2.13 12.02
C PHE A 351 8.53 -1.88 12.68
N LEU A 352 8.41 -0.83 13.47
CA LEU A 352 7.17 -0.39 14.10
C LEU A 352 6.83 1.02 13.62
N THR A 353 5.67 1.19 12.99
CA THR A 353 5.13 2.50 12.60
C THR A 353 3.84 2.77 13.34
N LEU A 354 3.78 3.89 14.06
CA LEU A 354 2.59 4.38 14.76
C LEU A 354 2.09 5.67 14.08
N TYR A 355 0.87 5.64 13.55
CA TYR A 355 0.24 6.77 12.87
C TYR A 355 -0.99 7.23 13.66
N ARG A 356 -0.96 8.46 14.20
CA ARG A 356 -2.06 9.01 15.01
C ARG A 356 -2.51 8.07 16.16
N CYS A 357 -1.59 7.31 16.73
CA CYS A 357 -1.86 6.41 17.86
C CYS A 357 -1.36 7.05 19.17
N PRO A 358 -2.18 7.12 20.23
CA PRO A 358 -1.74 7.59 21.53
C PRO A 358 -0.67 6.67 22.15
N LEU A 359 0.31 7.26 22.85
CA LEU A 359 1.43 6.53 23.47
C LEU A 359 1.25 6.30 24.98
N SER A 360 0.18 6.85 25.59
CA SER A 360 -0.01 6.90 27.05
C SER A 360 0.02 5.55 27.78
N GLU A 361 -0.32 4.46 27.11
CA GLU A 361 -0.32 3.11 27.71
C GLU A 361 0.90 2.27 27.30
N ILE A 362 1.77 2.79 26.42
CA ILE A 362 2.94 2.06 25.94
C ILE A 362 4.07 2.19 26.97
N VAL A 363 4.29 1.14 27.75
CA VAL A 363 5.34 1.13 28.79
C VAL A 363 6.73 0.86 28.21
N SER A 364 6.84 -0.03 27.23
CA SER A 364 8.10 -0.38 26.59
C SER A 364 7.88 -0.82 25.14
N ILE A 365 8.93 -0.73 24.33
CA ILE A 365 8.99 -1.21 22.95
C ILE A 365 10.24 -2.08 22.83
N SER A 366 10.16 -3.18 22.08
CA SER A 366 11.31 -4.04 21.77
C SER A 366 12.37 -3.32 20.92
N LEU A 367 13.51 -3.98 20.68
CA LEU A 367 14.56 -3.48 19.80
C LEU A 367 14.05 -3.46 18.34
N CYS A 368 13.60 -2.30 17.86
CA CYS A 368 13.02 -2.14 16.53
C CYS A 368 13.31 -0.77 15.93
N THR A 369 13.24 -0.63 14.60
CA THR A 369 13.15 0.67 13.96
C THR A 369 11.79 1.28 14.25
N LEU A 370 11.76 2.47 14.86
CA LEU A 370 10.55 3.12 15.33
C LEU A 370 10.23 4.34 14.46
N ARG A 371 9.02 4.39 13.91
CA ARG A 371 8.50 5.54 13.17
C ARG A 371 7.20 6.05 13.80
N LEU A 372 7.19 7.32 14.18
CA LEU A 372 6.05 8.02 14.78
C LEU A 372 5.56 9.08 13.80
N VAL A 373 4.28 9.04 13.44
CA VAL A 373 3.73 9.90 12.38
C VAL A 373 2.42 10.55 12.84
N GLU A 374 2.35 11.86 12.71
CA GLU A 374 1.15 12.67 12.96
C GLU A 374 0.52 12.42 14.34
N ILE A 375 1.34 12.26 15.38
CA ILE A 375 0.83 12.04 16.73
C ILE A 375 0.62 13.39 17.41
N ASP A 376 -0.65 13.78 17.57
CA ASP A 376 -1.07 15.03 18.19
C ASP A 376 -2.18 14.78 19.23
N TYR A 377 -1.80 14.78 20.50
CA TYR A 377 -2.74 14.70 21.62
C TYR A 377 -2.15 15.35 22.88
N PRO A 378 -2.98 15.70 23.89
CA PRO A 378 -2.49 16.31 25.13
C PRO A 378 -1.49 15.40 25.86
N ASN A 379 -0.40 15.98 26.38
CA ASN A 379 0.69 15.26 27.08
C ASN A 379 1.53 14.32 26.19
N PHE A 380 1.42 14.41 24.85
CA PHE A 380 2.27 13.62 23.95
C PHE A 380 3.77 13.80 24.23
N SER A 381 4.24 15.00 24.60
CA SER A 381 5.64 15.25 24.97
C SER A 381 6.08 14.39 26.17
N ASP A 382 5.31 14.38 27.26
CA ASP A 382 5.61 13.59 28.45
C ASP A 382 5.57 12.08 28.18
N ASP A 383 4.57 11.63 27.41
CA ASP A 383 4.45 10.22 27.03
C ASP A 383 5.57 9.77 26.10
N LEU A 384 5.96 10.59 25.13
CA LEU A 384 7.07 10.30 24.23
C LEU A 384 8.39 10.29 24.99
N ALA A 385 8.62 11.25 25.89
CA ALA A 385 9.80 11.27 26.74
C ALA A 385 9.88 10.00 27.61
N ARG A 386 8.78 9.57 28.22
CA ARG A 386 8.70 8.31 28.99
C ARG A 386 8.97 7.10 28.11
N LEU A 387 8.34 7.04 26.93
CA LEU A 387 8.51 5.95 26.00
C LEU A 387 9.97 5.79 25.55
N LEU A 388 10.60 6.89 25.13
CA LEU A 388 12.00 6.89 24.69
C LEU A 388 12.96 6.55 25.84
N PHE A 389 12.62 6.93 27.08
CA PHE A 389 13.42 6.58 28.26
C PHE A 389 13.48 5.06 28.51
N GLU A 390 12.35 4.37 28.30
CA GLU A 390 12.23 2.92 28.45
C GLU A 390 12.69 2.14 27.20
N TRP A 391 12.55 2.72 26.02
CA TRP A 391 12.97 2.12 24.76
C TRP A 391 14.48 1.86 24.73
N GLU A 392 14.86 0.58 24.64
CA GLU A 392 16.25 0.13 24.56
C GLU A 392 16.94 0.56 23.24
N GLY A 393 16.16 1.07 22.29
CA GLY A 393 16.62 1.57 20.99
C GLY A 393 16.58 0.48 19.90
N GLY A 394 16.27 0.88 18.69
CA GLY A 394 16.70 0.17 17.48
C GLY A 394 17.57 1.09 16.64
N SER A 395 17.92 0.69 15.42
CA SER A 395 18.83 1.46 14.56
C SER A 395 18.30 2.87 14.28
N THR A 396 17.02 2.98 13.94
CA THR A 396 16.45 4.24 13.42
C THR A 396 15.22 4.68 14.23
N LEU A 397 15.18 5.97 14.56
CA LEU A 397 13.99 6.67 15.08
C LEU A 397 13.57 7.74 14.09
N THR A 398 12.38 7.62 13.52
CA THR A 398 11.79 8.65 12.66
C THR A 398 10.59 9.29 13.36
N ILE A 399 10.60 10.62 13.48
CA ILE A 399 9.49 11.40 14.03
C ILE A 399 9.00 12.38 12.97
N GLU A 400 7.76 12.22 12.53
CA GLU A 400 7.18 12.94 11.40
C GLU A 400 5.89 13.65 11.79
N THR A 401 5.85 14.97 11.61
CA THR A 401 4.64 15.80 11.82
C THR A 401 4.06 15.64 13.24
N CYS A 402 4.92 15.51 14.25
CA CYS A 402 4.51 15.34 15.65
C CYS A 402 4.74 16.65 16.44
N PRO A 403 3.68 17.44 16.74
CA PRO A 403 3.84 18.78 17.32
C PRO A 403 4.42 18.81 18.74
N GLY A 404 4.27 17.74 19.53
CA GLY A 404 4.88 17.67 20.87
C GLY A 404 6.31 17.12 20.91
N LEU A 405 7.01 17.03 19.76
CA LEU A 405 8.47 16.90 19.78
C LEU A 405 9.08 18.24 20.21
N ASP A 406 9.48 18.33 21.47
CA ASP A 406 10.06 19.51 22.08
C ASP A 406 11.48 19.25 22.65
N ASP A 407 12.05 20.26 23.29
CA ASP A 407 13.36 20.17 23.93
C ASP A 407 13.42 19.12 25.06
N THR A 408 12.32 18.93 25.79
CA THR A 408 12.26 17.97 26.90
C THR A 408 12.44 16.55 26.36
N VAL A 409 11.73 16.23 25.28
CA VAL A 409 11.83 14.95 24.56
C VAL A 409 13.24 14.75 24.02
N LEU A 410 13.82 15.74 23.34
CA LEU A 410 15.16 15.62 22.79
C LEU A 410 16.21 15.42 23.89
N GLU A 411 16.13 16.17 24.99
CA GLU A 411 17.05 16.02 26.12
C GLU A 411 17.02 14.60 26.71
N VAL A 412 15.90 13.89 26.64
CA VAL A 412 15.83 12.47 27.05
C VAL A 412 16.80 11.60 26.25
N LEU A 413 16.91 11.80 24.93
CA LEU A 413 17.81 11.03 24.06
C LEU A 413 19.31 11.27 24.34
N GLY A 414 19.64 12.41 24.97
CA GLY A 414 21.00 12.74 25.40
C GLY A 414 21.32 12.33 26.83
N LYS A 415 20.34 11.88 27.62
CA LYS A 415 20.54 11.47 29.01
C LYS A 415 21.17 10.09 29.11
N THR A 416 21.85 9.87 30.22
CA THR A 416 22.34 8.55 30.63
C THR A 416 21.45 7.96 31.73
N ARG A 417 21.22 6.65 31.68
CA ARG A 417 20.60 5.84 32.72
C ARG A 417 21.62 4.88 33.34
N LYS A 418 21.44 4.53 34.61
CA LYS A 418 22.25 3.50 35.27
C LYS A 418 21.54 2.16 35.15
N PHE A 419 22.13 1.21 34.43
CA PHE A 419 21.62 -0.16 34.29
C PHE A 419 22.69 -1.14 34.77
N LEU A 420 22.37 -1.96 35.78
CA LEU A 420 23.28 -2.96 36.35
C LEU A 420 24.70 -2.42 36.66
N GLN A 421 24.77 -1.23 37.27
CA GLN A 421 26.02 -0.50 37.61
C GLN A 421 26.77 0.12 36.42
N ALA A 422 26.40 -0.18 35.18
CA ALA A 422 26.90 0.54 34.01
C ALA A 422 26.08 1.81 33.77
N THR A 423 26.75 2.88 33.34
CA THR A 423 26.07 4.09 32.85
C THR A 423 25.89 3.94 31.34
N THR A 424 24.65 3.82 30.89
CA THR A 424 24.31 3.68 29.47
C THR A 424 23.53 4.90 29.00
N LEU A 425 23.64 5.27 27.73
CA LEU A 425 22.71 6.25 27.17
C LEU A 425 21.28 5.70 27.19
N VAL A 426 20.31 6.60 27.22
CA VAL A 426 18.93 6.28 26.83
C VAL A 426 18.93 5.87 25.35
N SER A 427 18.17 4.82 25.02
CA SER A 427 18.14 4.18 23.71
C SER A 427 19.55 3.92 23.16
N PRO A 428 20.37 3.09 23.84
CA PRO A 428 21.78 2.93 23.52
C PRO A 428 22.05 2.40 22.10
N MET A 429 21.07 1.74 21.47
CA MET A 429 21.19 1.19 20.11
C MET A 429 20.78 2.17 19.00
N LEU A 430 20.29 3.37 19.35
CA LEU A 430 19.88 4.37 18.37
C LEU A 430 21.09 4.96 17.64
N SER A 431 21.19 4.66 16.34
CA SER A 431 22.24 5.15 15.43
C SER A 431 21.73 6.23 14.47
N GLU A 432 20.44 6.28 14.16
CA GLU A 432 19.88 7.25 13.20
C GLU A 432 18.64 7.95 13.77
N LEU A 433 18.61 9.28 13.70
CA LEU A 433 17.48 10.12 14.10
C LEU A 433 16.98 10.98 12.93
N ASP A 434 15.78 10.67 12.45
CA ASP A 434 15.09 11.44 11.42
C ASP A 434 13.97 12.28 12.01
N ILE A 435 14.02 13.59 11.79
CA ILE A 435 12.99 14.53 12.22
C ILE A 435 12.39 15.21 10.99
N VAL A 436 11.11 14.99 10.74
CA VAL A 436 10.41 15.49 9.54
C VAL A 436 9.22 16.35 9.95
N ASN A 437 9.12 17.57 9.42
CA ASN A 437 8.01 18.50 9.65
C ASN A 437 7.70 18.78 11.14
N CYS A 438 8.69 18.70 12.03
CA CYS A 438 8.52 18.99 13.46
C CYS A 438 9.21 20.31 13.83
N ARG A 439 8.52 21.21 14.53
CA ARG A 439 9.01 22.58 14.82
C ARG A 439 9.08 22.92 16.32
N GLY A 440 8.73 21.99 17.21
CA GLY A 440 8.56 22.24 18.64
C GLY A 440 9.85 22.32 19.47
N PHE A 441 11.03 22.17 18.84
CA PHE A 441 12.31 22.10 19.53
C PHE A 441 13.28 23.22 19.12
N ASN A 442 14.29 23.46 19.94
CA ASN A 442 15.39 24.38 19.68
C ASN A 442 16.62 23.63 19.14
N PHE A 443 17.25 24.20 18.12
CA PHE A 443 18.41 23.57 17.46
C PHE A 443 19.62 23.42 18.40
N SER A 444 19.80 24.34 19.36
CA SER A 444 20.83 24.22 20.40
C SER A 444 20.66 22.98 21.28
N THR A 445 19.42 22.57 21.55
CA THR A 445 19.13 21.34 22.31
C THR A 445 19.46 20.11 21.48
N LEU A 446 19.10 20.12 20.20
CA LEU A 446 19.48 19.07 19.27
C LEU A 446 21.00 18.88 19.19
N LYS A 447 21.78 19.96 19.03
CA LYS A 447 23.26 19.92 19.03
C LYS A 447 23.81 19.22 20.28
N ARG A 448 23.34 19.63 21.47
CA ARG A 448 23.78 19.03 22.75
C ARG A 448 23.50 17.53 22.80
N VAL A 449 22.37 17.08 22.27
CA VAL A 449 22.01 15.65 22.21
C VAL A 449 22.96 14.90 21.28
N VAL A 450 23.18 15.40 20.06
CA VAL A 450 24.11 14.79 19.09
C VAL A 450 25.52 14.68 19.66
N GLU A 451 26.02 15.77 20.26
CA GLU A 451 27.34 15.81 20.90
C GLU A 451 27.46 14.81 22.05
N SER A 452 26.43 14.74 22.91
CA SER A 452 26.39 13.78 24.03
C SER A 452 26.42 12.33 23.54
N ARG A 453 25.70 12.02 22.46
CA ARG A 453 25.67 10.68 21.87
C ARG A 453 27.00 10.30 21.21
N ARG A 454 27.59 11.20 20.43
CA ARG A 454 28.91 10.97 19.80
C ARG A 454 30.03 10.80 20.82
N LEU A 455 30.02 11.60 21.89
CA LEU A 455 30.98 11.46 22.98
C LEU A 455 30.88 10.07 23.62
N TYR A 456 29.66 9.59 23.86
CA TYR A 456 29.44 8.26 24.40
C TYR A 456 29.92 7.14 23.48
N ILE A 457 29.65 7.23 22.16
CA ILE A 457 30.14 6.28 21.16
C ILE A 457 31.67 6.25 21.19
N THR A 458 32.30 7.43 21.10
CA THR A 458 33.76 7.56 21.17
C THR A 458 34.36 6.91 22.42
N LEU A 459 33.72 7.05 23.58
CA LEU A 459 34.17 6.42 24.82
C LEU A 459 34.03 4.90 24.81
N LYS A 460 32.97 4.36 24.18
CA LYS A 460 32.77 2.90 24.05
C LYS A 460 33.73 2.24 23.07
N ASP A 461 34.09 2.91 21.99
CA ASP A 461 34.99 2.39 20.95
C ASP A 461 36.36 2.06 21.54
N ILE A 462 36.80 2.90 22.47
CA ILE A 462 38.04 2.72 23.23
C ILE A 462 37.99 1.45 24.08
N GLU A 463 36.81 1.05 24.57
CA GLU A 463 36.64 -0.09 25.47
C GLU A 463 36.41 -1.43 24.77
N GLN A 464 35.77 -1.45 23.59
CA GLN A 464 35.21 -2.69 23.03
C GLN A 464 35.63 -3.08 21.60
N TYR A 465 36.47 -2.32 20.88
CA TYR A 465 36.96 -2.68 19.52
C TYR A 465 35.85 -3.07 18.51
N PHE A 466 34.63 -2.54 18.66
CA PHE A 466 33.59 -2.71 17.64
C PHE A 466 33.75 -1.64 16.55
N GLU A 467 33.42 -2.00 15.31
CA GLU A 467 33.17 -1.03 14.24
C GLU A 467 31.93 -0.23 14.64
N SER A 468 32.15 1.00 15.10
CA SER A 468 31.07 1.78 15.67
C SER A 468 30.28 2.50 14.62
N ASP A 469 28.99 2.21 14.61
CA ASP A 469 28.00 2.94 13.84
C ASP A 469 28.02 4.42 14.26
N CYS A 470 28.20 5.30 13.28
CA CYS A 470 28.09 6.74 13.48
C CYS A 470 26.67 7.07 13.94
N PHE A 471 26.53 8.06 14.84
CA PHE A 471 25.23 8.65 15.12
C PHE A 471 24.89 9.68 14.04
N ASP A 472 23.93 9.32 13.20
CA ASP A 472 23.45 10.08 12.06
C ASP A 472 22.14 10.80 12.40
N ILE A 473 21.99 12.00 11.83
CA ILE A 473 20.84 12.86 12.07
C ILE A 473 20.37 13.53 10.79
N SER A 474 19.06 13.52 10.57
CA SER A 474 18.40 14.19 9.46
C SER A 474 17.27 15.08 10.00
N VAL A 475 17.20 16.33 9.52
CA VAL A 475 16.12 17.26 9.86
C VAL A 475 15.55 17.87 8.58
N VAL A 476 14.28 17.58 8.32
CA VAL A 476 13.53 18.08 7.16
C VAL A 476 12.40 18.97 7.66
N ASN A 477 12.34 20.21 7.19
CA ASN A 477 11.31 21.20 7.58
C ASN A 477 11.19 21.43 9.10
N GLY A 478 12.34 21.46 9.78
CA GLY A 478 12.47 21.71 11.21
C GLY A 478 12.16 23.16 11.66
N PRO A 479 12.51 23.52 12.92
CA PRO A 479 12.48 24.90 13.40
C PRO A 479 13.37 25.81 12.54
N VAL A 480 13.19 27.13 12.67
CA VAL A 480 14.00 28.12 11.94
C VAL A 480 15.47 27.98 12.37
N MET A 481 16.34 27.70 11.40
CA MET A 481 17.79 27.57 11.58
C MET A 481 18.52 28.79 11.04
N ASP A 482 19.57 29.22 11.75
CA ASP A 482 20.53 30.17 11.19
C ASP A 482 21.54 29.45 10.26
N GLU A 483 22.43 30.22 9.64
CA GLU A 483 23.40 29.67 8.68
C GLU A 483 24.54 28.89 9.35
N GLU A 484 24.78 29.10 10.64
CA GLU A 484 25.75 28.32 11.40
C GLU A 484 25.19 26.94 11.72
N ASP A 485 23.93 26.87 12.16
CA ASP A 485 23.18 25.65 12.41
C ASP A 485 23.04 24.77 11.17
N ARG A 486 22.74 25.37 10.00
CA ARG A 486 22.70 24.64 8.72
C ARG A 486 24.04 24.07 8.31
N ARG A 487 25.13 24.82 8.53
CA ARG A 487 26.49 24.34 8.24
C ARG A 487 26.86 23.19 9.17
N TRP A 488 26.57 23.34 10.46
CA TRP A 488 26.75 22.28 11.44
C TRP A 488 25.96 21.02 11.04
N LEU A 489 24.69 21.13 10.63
CA LEU A 489 23.93 19.95 10.20
C LEU A 489 24.52 19.26 8.98
N LYS A 490 25.08 20.01 8.02
CA LYS A 490 25.74 19.44 6.83
C LYS A 490 27.06 18.74 7.17
N ASP A 491 27.81 19.25 8.14
CA ASP A 491 29.08 18.67 8.55
C ASP A 491 28.85 17.40 9.42
N TYR A 492 27.70 17.30 10.07
CA TYR A 492 27.39 16.24 11.04
C TYR A 492 26.37 15.20 10.52
N GLY A 493 25.48 15.53 9.59
CA GLY A 493 24.51 14.61 8.99
C GLY A 493 24.97 14.06 7.64
N GLN A 494 24.47 12.89 7.23
CA GLN A 494 24.49 12.51 5.82
C GLN A 494 23.58 13.47 5.05
N LEU A 495 24.02 13.93 3.87
CA LEU A 495 23.33 14.91 3.02
C LEU A 495 21.91 14.46 2.61
N GLY A 496 20.94 14.60 3.51
CA GLY A 496 19.53 14.69 3.18
C GLY A 496 19.26 16.07 2.60
N THR A 497 18.71 16.12 1.39
CA THR A 497 18.34 17.34 0.67
C THR A 497 17.59 18.32 1.58
N ILE A 498 18.23 19.42 1.98
CA ILE A 498 17.56 20.53 2.67
C ILE A 498 16.67 21.24 1.64
N ALA A 499 15.51 20.65 1.36
CA ALA A 499 14.49 21.26 0.52
C ALA A 499 13.71 22.26 1.37
N HIS A 500 14.31 23.41 1.65
CA HIS A 500 13.51 24.57 2.03
C HIS A 500 12.81 25.08 0.77
N THR A 501 11.58 24.64 0.53
CA THR A 501 10.64 25.47 -0.22
C THR A 501 10.34 26.69 0.64
N PRO A 502 10.70 27.92 0.22
CA PRO A 502 10.25 29.11 0.92
C PRO A 502 8.71 29.09 0.98
N PRO A 503 8.09 29.48 2.10
CA PRO A 503 6.64 29.55 2.18
C PRO A 503 6.12 30.52 1.11
N THR A 504 5.29 30.01 0.21
CA THR A 504 4.48 30.81 -0.74
C THR A 504 3.27 31.41 -0.07
#